data_AF-A0A1Y4LHX3-F1
#
_entry.id   AF-A0A1Y4LHX3-F1
#
_cell.length_a   1.000
_cell.length_b   1.000
_cell.length_c   1.000
_cell.angle_alpha   90.00
_cell.angle_beta   90.00
_cell.angle_gamma   90.00
#
_symmetry.space_group_name_H-M   'P 1'
#
loop_
_entity.id
_entity.type
_entity.pdbx_description
1 polymer ?
#
loop_
_entity_poly.entity_id
_entity_poly.type
_entity_poly.pdbx_seq_one_letter_code
_entity_poly.pdbx_strand_id
1 'polypeptide(L)' 'MSFWEKASALGQSACEKMEKFNADVEHWMYCYRNYDDEKLLKIEKKGAVVQRCAARKLLEERGYDF' A
#
# COMPACT_ATOMS: atom_id res chain seq x y z
N MET A 1 35.30 3.13 1.78
CA MET A 1 33.84 2.94 1.79
C MET A 1 33.56 1.54 1.28
N SER A 2 33.46 0.59 2.19
CA SER A 2 33.35 -0.84 1.86
C SER A 2 32.01 -1.12 1.19
N PHE A 3 32.01 -2.01 0.20
CA PHE A 3 30.82 -2.42 -0.57
C PHE A 3 29.62 -2.81 0.34
N TRP A 4 29.93 -3.37 1.51
CA TRP A 4 28.99 -3.74 2.57
C TRP A 4 28.29 -2.56 3.28
N GLU A 5 28.95 -1.41 3.43
CA GLU A 5 28.31 -0.21 4.00
C GLU A 5 27.28 0.36 3.03
N LYS A 6 27.56 0.33 1.73
CA LYS A 6 26.61 0.73 0.69
C LYS A 6 25.42 -0.24 0.59
N ALA A 7 25.65 -1.55 0.71
CA ALA A 7 24.57 -2.53 0.73
C ALA A 7 23.67 -2.40 1.97
N SER A 8 24.24 -2.13 3.14
CA SER A 8 23.49 -1.90 4.37
C SER A 8 22.66 -0.62 4.31
N ALA A 9 23.21 0.46 3.76
CA ALA A 9 22.47 1.70 3.52
C ALA A 9 21.34 1.55 2.48
N LEU A 10 21.54 0.70 1.46
CA LEU A 10 20.51 0.39 0.47
C LEU A 10 19.39 -0.47 1.08
N GLY A 11 19.73 -1.40 1.96
CA GLY A 11 18.77 -2.20 2.73
C GLY A 11 17.96 -1.35 3.71
N GLN A 12 18.60 -0.45 4.45
CA GLN A 12 17.91 0.48 5.36
C GLN A 12 16.99 1.44 4.60
N SER A 13 17.45 2.02 3.49
CA SER A 13 16.63 2.90 2.67
C SER A 13 15.44 2.16 2.02
N ALA A 14 15.60 0.88 1.66
CA ALA A 14 14.51 0.06 1.17
C ALA A 14 13.48 -0.26 2.26
N CYS A 15 13.93 -0.56 3.48
CA CYS A 15 13.06 -0.76 4.64
C CYS A 15 12.26 0.51 4.97
N GLU A 16 12.90 1.68 5.04
CA GLU A 16 12.21 2.95 5.32
C GLU A 16 11.16 3.30 4.25
N LYS A 17 11.46 3.01 2.98
CA LYS A 17 10.49 3.20 1.88
C LYS A 17 9.31 2.24 1.99
N MET A 18 9.57 1.01 2.42
CA MET A 18 8.53 -0.01 2.61
C MET A 18 7.64 0.31 3.81
N GLU A 19 8.20 0.80 4.91
CA GLU A 19 7.44 1.26 6.08
C GLU A 19 6.56 2.46 5.74
N LYS A 20 7.09 3.46 5.02
CA LYS A 20 6.30 4.60 4.54
C LYS A 20 5.17 4.15 3.62
N PHE A 21 5.48 3.27 2.66
CA PHE A 21 4.45 2.72 1.77
C PHE A 21 3.35 1.98 2.54
N ASN A 22 3.71 1.19 3.55
CA ASN A 22 2.72 0.50 4.37
C ASN A 22 1.87 1.48 5.19
N ALA A 23 2.48 2.52 5.76
CA ALA A 23 1.76 3.56 6.50
C ALA A 23 0.79 4.34 5.59
N ASP A 24 1.20 4.65 4.35
CA ASP A 24 0.34 5.27 3.34
C ASP A 24 -0.85 4.36 3.00
N VAL A 25 -0.63 3.06 2.81
CA VAL A 25 -1.69 2.08 2.55
C VAL A 25 -2.68 2.01 3.73
N GLU A 26 -2.20 1.94 4.98
CA GLU A 26 -3.05 1.92 6.16
C GLU A 26 -3.86 3.22 6.31
N HIS A 27 -3.26 4.36 6.02
CA HIS A 27 -3.96 5.65 6.00
C HIS A 27 -5.12 5.65 5.00
N TRP A 28 -4.88 5.19 3.78
CA TRP A 28 -5.93 5.09 2.76
C TRP A 28 -7.00 4.05 3.10
N MET A 29 -6.62 2.91 3.70
CA MET A 29 -7.58 1.93 4.20
C MET A 29 -8.50 2.55 5.25
N TYR A 30 -7.96 3.36 6.17
CA TYR A 30 -8.79 4.09 7.14
C TYR A 30 -9.75 5.07 6.46
N CYS A 31 -9.27 5.86 5.49
CA CYS A 31 -10.10 6.78 4.71
C CYS A 31 -11.23 6.06 3.94
N TYR A 32 -10.95 4.85 3.43
CA TYR A 32 -11.88 4.10 2.59
C TYR A 32 -12.74 3.09 3.37
N ARG A 33 -12.57 3.00 4.69
CA ARG A 33 -13.28 2.03 5.54
C ARG A 33 -14.79 2.01 5.34
N ASN A 34 -15.39 3.20 5.15
CA ASN A 34 -16.82 3.40 4.96
C ASN A 34 -17.23 3.59 3.49
N TYR A 35 -16.32 3.35 2.53
CA TYR A 35 -16.65 3.48 1.12
C TYR A 35 -17.43 2.25 0.65
N ASP A 36 -18.35 2.47 -0.29
CA ASP A 36 -19.06 1.43 -1.01
C ASP A 36 -18.11 0.61 -1.89
N ASP A 37 -18.45 -0.66 -2.13
CA ASP A 37 -17.64 -1.57 -2.94
C ASP A 37 -17.42 -1.05 -4.36
N GLU A 38 -18.42 -0.41 -4.97
CA GLU A 38 -18.28 0.21 -6.30
C GLU A 38 -17.23 1.33 -6.33
N LYS A 39 -17.13 2.12 -5.25
CA LYS A 39 -16.12 3.18 -5.13
C LYS A 39 -14.74 2.57 -4.93
N LEU A 40 -14.63 1.54 -4.09
CA LEU A 40 -13.40 0.80 -3.87
C LEU A 40 -12.90 0.15 -5.18
N LEU A 41 -13.78 -0.49 -5.95
CA LEU A 41 -13.48 -1.07 -7.26
C LEU A 41 -12.99 -0.03 -8.27
N LYS A 42 -13.56 1.17 -8.25
CA LYS A 42 -13.12 2.27 -9.11
C LYS A 42 -11.73 2.77 -8.72
N ILE A 43 -11.45 2.84 -7.41
CA ILE A 43 -10.13 3.21 -6.88
C ILE A 43 -9.10 2.12 -7.18
N GLU A 44 -9.45 0.84 -7.04
CA GLU A 44 -8.58 -0.28 -7.39
C GLU A 44 -8.16 -0.23 -8.87
N LYS A 45 -9.04 0.18 -9.78
CA LYS A 45 -8.71 0.26 -11.22
C LYS A 45 -7.97 1.54 -11.64
N LYS A 46 -8.23 2.67 -10.99
CA LYS A 46 -7.78 4.00 -11.48
C LYS A 46 -6.93 4.81 -10.49
N GLY A 47 -6.79 4.36 -9.24
CA GLY A 47 -6.06 5.05 -8.18
C GLY A 47 -4.54 4.93 -8.28
N ALA A 48 -3.83 5.66 -7.42
CA ALA A 48 -2.39 5.49 -7.23
C ALA A 48 -2.07 4.12 -6.62
N VAL A 49 -0.84 3.61 -6.78
CA VAL A 49 -0.44 2.26 -6.33
C VAL A 49 -0.82 1.99 -4.86
N VAL A 50 -0.54 2.92 -3.95
CA VAL A 50 -0.92 2.82 -2.52
C VAL A 50 -2.43 2.76 -2.30
N GLN A 51 -3.20 3.55 -3.05
CA GLN A 51 -4.66 3.58 -2.97
C GLN A 51 -5.28 2.30 -3.53
N ARG A 52 -4.70 1.77 -4.61
CA ARG A 52 -5.11 0.49 -5.20
C ARG A 52 -4.88 -0.66 -4.25
N CYS A 53 -3.70 -0.73 -3.62
CA CYS A 53 -3.40 -1.72 -2.59
C CYS A 53 -4.35 -1.62 -1.39
N ALA A 54 -4.63 -0.40 -0.91
CA ALA A 54 -5.57 -0.17 0.18
C ALA A 54 -7.00 -0.61 -0.19
N ALA A 55 -7.49 -0.21 -1.37
CA ALA A 55 -8.82 -0.58 -1.85
C ALA A 55 -8.94 -2.09 -2.08
N ARG A 56 -7.90 -2.73 -2.62
CA ARG A 56 -7.86 -4.19 -2.83
C ARG A 56 -7.94 -4.94 -1.50
N LYS A 57 -7.11 -4.60 -0.50
CA LYS A 57 -7.16 -5.22 0.83
C LYS A 57 -8.55 -5.13 1.46
N LEU A 58 -9.19 -3.96 1.38
CA LEU A 58 -10.56 -3.78 1.90
C LEU A 58 -11.59 -4.62 1.15
N LEU A 59 -11.45 -4.77 -0.17
CA LEU A 59 -12.35 -5.61 -0.95
C LEU A 59 -12.11 -7.11 -0.68
N GLU A 60 -10.86 -7.52 -0.49
CA GLU A 60 -10.50 -8.88 -0.05
C GLU A 60 -11.13 -9.19 1.33
N GLU A 61 -11.04 -8.27 2.30
CA GLU A 61 -11.71 -8.40 3.61
C GLU A 61 -13.23 -8.50 3.49
N ARG A 62 -13.82 -7.94 2.43
CA ARG A 62 -15.26 -8.02 2.12
C ARG A 62 -15.64 -9.26 1.30
N GLY A 63 -14.68 -10.11 0.92
CA GLY A 63 -14.91 -11.38 0.25
C GLY A 63 -14.82 -11.34 -1.29
N TYR A 64 -14.21 -10.30 -1.86
CA TYR A 64 -13.91 -10.26 -3.29
C TYR A 64 -12.60 -11.00 -3.60
N ASP A 65 -12.63 -11.86 -4.62
CA ASP A 65 -11.46 -12.59 -5.13
C ASP A 65 -10.90 -11.83 -6.35
N PHE A 66 -9.65 -11.37 -6.30
CA PHE A 66 -8.98 -10.56 -7.34
C PHE A 66 -7.77 -11.27 -7.95
#